data_AF-A0A8X7UHA5-F1
#
_entry.id   AF-A0A8X7UHA5-F1
#
_cell.length_a   1.000
_cell.length_b   1.000
_cell.length_c   1.000
_cell.angle_alpha   90.00
_cell.angle_beta   90.00
_cell.angle_gamma   90.00
#
_symmetry.space_group_name_H-M   'P 1'
#
loop_
_entity.id
_entity.type
_entity.pdbx_description
1 polymer ?
#
loop_
_entity_poly.entity_id
_entity_poly.type
_entity_poly.pdbx_seq_one_letter_code
_entity_poly.pdbx_strand_id
1 'polypeptide(L)'
;MRSAGCRLLSLASSVARKAYAKVVVMEAFNEYVVTMEDHVVASRNDKEIESIGFKIKRLSKELEATKREGKKDAEKIEALTEDWRRVHLENETLTSQMVAQRARIVALEVERDRDIRRASRIAHRDIAAKYREVLEFLNDRWASKKKEVSAEIRLQEVTANIDLLNELKDGGLTVDAELARLKGMEGDCDDLVALAAVPDWSISELDLPQVSDDSVDQVGGSSVPDDSVSS
;
A
#
# COMPACT_ATOMS: atom_id res chain seq x y z
N MET A 1 -72.55 105.46 -24.78
CA MET A 1 -73.95 105.04 -24.52
C MET A 1 -74.11 104.76 -23.04
N ARG A 2 -75.08 105.38 -22.38
CA ARG A 2 -75.46 105.13 -20.98
C ARG A 2 -76.21 103.79 -20.89
N SER A 3 -75.89 103.00 -19.86
CA SER A 3 -76.81 102.07 -19.19
C SER A 3 -76.26 101.91 -17.76
N ALA A 4 -76.74 102.72 -16.82
CA ALA A 4 -77.87 102.42 -15.93
C ALA A 4 -77.53 101.38 -14.83
N GLY A 5 -76.94 101.90 -13.75
CA GLY A 5 -77.21 101.56 -12.36
C GLY A 5 -77.35 100.10 -11.93
N CYS A 6 -76.26 99.54 -11.40
CA CYS A 6 -76.34 98.50 -10.37
C CYS A 6 -76.17 99.14 -8.98
N ARG A 7 -77.19 98.99 -8.13
CA ARG A 7 -77.24 99.45 -6.74
C ARG A 7 -76.31 98.59 -5.87
N LEU A 8 -75.62 99.22 -4.91
CA LEU A 8 -74.96 98.52 -3.81
C LEU A 8 -75.98 97.68 -3.02
N LEU A 9 -75.70 96.39 -2.84
CA LEU A 9 -76.50 95.45 -2.05
C LEU A 9 -76.51 95.87 -0.57
N SER A 10 -77.67 96.27 -0.05
CA SER A 10 -77.87 96.60 1.38
C SER A 10 -77.84 95.34 2.25
N LEU A 11 -76.92 95.31 3.24
CA LEU A 11 -76.66 94.22 4.20
C LEU A 11 -77.72 94.07 5.33
N ALA A 12 -78.98 94.41 5.04
CA ALA A 12 -80.04 94.48 6.06
C ALA A 12 -80.69 93.12 6.41
N SER A 13 -80.46 92.04 5.65
CA SER A 13 -81.01 90.70 5.94
C SER A 13 -79.90 89.63 6.07
N SER A 14 -80.12 88.63 6.94
CA SER A 14 -79.15 87.55 7.19
C SER A 14 -78.84 86.71 5.94
N VAL A 15 -79.78 86.66 5.00
CA VAL A 15 -79.65 85.96 3.71
C VAL A 15 -78.64 86.65 2.80
N ALA A 16 -78.65 87.99 2.75
CA ALA A 16 -77.71 88.78 1.94
C ALA A 16 -76.28 88.74 2.49
N ARG A 17 -76.12 88.76 3.82
CA ARG A 17 -74.81 88.55 4.49
C ARG A 17 -74.21 87.18 4.21
N LYS A 18 -75.04 86.13 4.24
CA LYS A 18 -74.63 84.76 3.94
C LYS A 18 -74.22 84.60 2.46
N ALA A 19 -74.92 85.28 1.55
CA ALA A 19 -74.56 85.30 0.14
C ALA A 19 -73.23 86.04 -0.11
N TYR A 20 -73.04 87.22 0.51
CA TYR A 20 -71.80 87.99 0.39
C TYR A 20 -70.59 87.24 0.98
N ALA A 21 -70.73 86.62 2.15
CA ALA A 21 -69.67 85.80 2.76
C ALA A 21 -69.29 84.60 1.88
N LYS A 22 -70.25 83.96 1.21
CA LYS A 22 -69.97 82.88 0.25
C LYS A 22 -69.17 83.37 -0.95
N VAL A 23 -69.49 84.55 -1.49
CA VAL A 23 -68.75 85.12 -2.62
C VAL A 23 -67.32 85.46 -2.23
N VAL A 24 -67.11 86.10 -1.07
CA VAL A 24 -65.77 86.44 -0.57
C VAL A 24 -64.93 85.18 -0.26
N VAL A 25 -65.55 84.14 0.31
CA VAL A 25 -64.87 82.83 0.50
C VAL A 25 -64.53 82.18 -0.82
N MET A 26 -65.43 82.23 -1.81
CA MET A 26 -65.18 81.69 -3.15
C MET A 26 -64.04 82.44 -3.84
N GLU A 27 -63.98 83.77 -3.70
CA GLU A 27 -62.95 84.62 -4.30
C GLU A 27 -61.56 84.33 -3.69
N ALA A 28 -61.47 84.25 -2.36
CA ALA A 28 -60.23 83.86 -1.68
C ALA A 28 -59.81 82.41 -2.00
N PHE A 29 -60.77 81.50 -2.14
CA PHE A 29 -60.48 80.11 -2.54
C PHE A 29 -59.98 80.04 -3.98
N ASN A 30 -60.57 80.82 -4.88
CA ASN A 30 -60.12 80.91 -6.28
C ASN A 30 -58.73 81.54 -6.38
N GLU A 31 -58.43 82.59 -5.62
CA GLU A 31 -57.09 83.19 -5.57
C GLU A 31 -56.04 82.22 -5.01
N TYR A 32 -56.40 81.45 -3.97
CA TYR A 32 -55.56 80.36 -3.46
C TYR A 32 -55.33 79.26 -4.52
N VAL A 33 -56.38 78.85 -5.24
CA VAL A 33 -56.26 77.84 -6.31
C VAL A 33 -55.34 78.35 -7.42
N VAL A 34 -55.52 79.58 -7.90
CA VAL A 34 -54.68 80.15 -8.96
C VAL A 34 -53.22 80.29 -8.53
N THR A 35 -52.96 80.79 -7.32
CA THR A 35 -51.59 80.90 -6.79
C THR A 35 -50.92 79.53 -6.60
N MET A 36 -51.68 78.51 -6.21
CA MET A 36 -51.19 77.14 -6.13
C MET A 36 -50.95 76.54 -7.52
N GLU A 37 -51.81 76.80 -8.50
CA GLU A 37 -51.63 76.37 -9.89
C GLU A 37 -50.38 77.01 -10.51
N ASP A 38 -50.17 78.31 -10.34
CA ASP A 38 -48.97 79.00 -10.81
C ASP A 38 -47.71 78.48 -10.12
N HIS A 39 -47.77 78.18 -8.82
CA HIS A 39 -46.63 77.59 -8.10
C HIS A 39 -46.33 76.16 -8.57
N VAL A 40 -47.35 75.36 -8.89
CA VAL A 40 -47.20 74.02 -9.47
C VAL A 40 -46.60 74.10 -10.87
N VAL A 41 -47.06 75.02 -11.71
CA VAL A 41 -46.57 75.23 -13.08
C VAL A 41 -45.16 75.84 -13.10
N ALA A 42 -44.84 76.74 -12.17
CA ALA A 42 -43.50 77.31 -12.03
C ALA A 42 -42.50 76.33 -11.41
N SER A 43 -42.98 75.33 -10.65
CA SER A 43 -42.14 74.25 -10.14
C SER A 43 -41.65 73.41 -11.32
N ARG A 44 -40.40 73.63 -11.72
CA ARG A 44 -39.72 73.04 -12.90
C ARG A 44 -39.42 71.53 -12.73
N ASN A 45 -40.24 70.82 -11.97
CA ASN A 45 -40.02 69.47 -11.50
C ASN A 45 -40.18 68.42 -12.60
N ASP A 46 -40.85 68.73 -13.72
CA ASP A 46 -41.11 67.77 -14.80
C ASP A 46 -39.84 67.16 -15.40
N LYS A 47 -38.78 67.95 -15.58
CA LYS A 47 -37.49 67.44 -16.11
C LYS A 47 -36.77 66.54 -15.12
N GLU A 48 -36.91 66.83 -13.82
CA GLU A 48 -36.35 66.00 -12.76
C GLU A 48 -37.13 64.69 -12.64
N ILE A 49 -38.46 64.75 -12.70
CA ILE A 49 -39.36 63.59 -12.72
C ILE A 49 -39.06 62.71 -13.95
N GLU A 50 -38.90 63.29 -15.13
CA GLU A 50 -38.55 62.55 -16.35
C GLU A 50 -37.16 61.87 -16.24
N SER A 51 -36.16 62.61 -15.74
CA SER A 51 -34.81 62.08 -15.48
C SER A 51 -34.81 60.94 -14.45
N ILE A 52 -35.57 61.07 -13.38
CA ILE A 52 -35.79 60.02 -12.37
C ILE A 52 -36.46 58.82 -13.03
N GLY A 53 -37.49 59.03 -13.87
CA GLY A 53 -38.15 57.97 -14.63
C GLY A 53 -37.18 57.19 -15.53
N PHE A 54 -36.29 57.89 -16.25
CA PHE A 54 -35.24 57.25 -17.06
C PHE A 54 -34.27 56.43 -16.22
N LYS A 55 -33.84 56.94 -15.05
CA LYS A 55 -32.96 56.21 -14.13
C LYS A 55 -33.66 54.97 -13.57
N ILE A 56 -34.92 55.07 -13.14
CA ILE A 56 -35.72 53.93 -12.68
C ILE A 56 -35.78 52.87 -13.77
N LYS A 57 -36.11 53.24 -15.01
CA LYS A 57 -36.19 52.29 -16.14
C LYS A 57 -34.86 51.62 -16.44
N ARG A 58 -33.73 52.34 -16.34
CA ARG A 58 -32.39 51.76 -16.49
C ARG A 58 -32.09 50.77 -15.37
N LEU A 59 -32.26 51.19 -14.13
CA LEU A 59 -32.01 50.36 -12.94
C LEU A 59 -32.89 49.10 -12.93
N SER A 60 -34.15 49.19 -13.38
CA SER A 60 -35.01 48.01 -13.53
C SER A 60 -34.46 47.00 -14.54
N LYS A 61 -33.90 47.46 -15.67
CA LYS A 61 -33.27 46.56 -16.65
C LYS A 61 -32.00 45.91 -16.10
N GLU A 62 -31.17 46.68 -15.41
CA GLU A 62 -29.96 46.18 -14.76
C GLU A 62 -30.29 45.14 -13.68
N LEU A 63 -31.31 45.40 -12.85
CA LEU A 63 -31.81 44.46 -11.84
C LEU A 63 -32.30 43.13 -12.46
N GLU A 64 -32.99 43.20 -13.59
CA GLU A 64 -33.45 41.99 -14.29
C GLU A 64 -32.28 41.24 -14.98
N ALA A 65 -31.21 41.93 -15.37
CA ALA A 65 -30.00 41.28 -15.89
C ALA A 65 -29.24 40.56 -14.77
N THR A 66 -28.99 41.24 -13.65
CA THR A 66 -28.29 40.65 -12.49
C THR A 66 -29.09 39.49 -11.88
N LYS A 67 -30.42 39.57 -11.86
CA LYS A 67 -31.29 38.46 -11.45
C LYS A 67 -31.16 37.23 -12.34
N ARG A 68 -31.01 37.40 -13.67
CA ARG A 68 -30.79 36.28 -14.60
C ARG A 68 -29.40 35.68 -14.43
N GLU A 69 -28.40 36.52 -14.24
CA GLU A 69 -27.02 36.08 -13.99
C GLU A 69 -26.91 35.31 -12.67
N GLY A 70 -27.48 35.85 -11.58
CA GLY A 70 -27.54 35.18 -10.28
C GLY A 70 -28.24 33.82 -10.33
N LYS A 71 -29.27 33.65 -11.19
CA LYS A 71 -29.87 32.33 -11.43
C LYS A 71 -28.91 31.35 -12.11
N LYS A 72 -28.20 31.80 -13.17
CA LYS A 72 -27.22 30.96 -13.86
C LYS A 72 -26.06 30.57 -12.95
N ASP A 73 -25.62 31.47 -12.08
CA ASP A 73 -24.53 31.18 -11.15
C ASP A 73 -24.99 30.23 -10.05
N ALA A 74 -26.23 30.35 -9.56
CA ALA A 74 -26.82 29.38 -8.65
C ALA A 74 -26.86 27.97 -9.26
N GLU A 75 -27.29 27.84 -10.52
CA GLU A 75 -27.31 26.56 -11.25
C GLU A 75 -25.89 25.96 -11.39
N LYS A 76 -24.88 26.78 -11.72
CA LYS A 76 -23.48 26.32 -11.78
C LYS A 76 -22.96 25.86 -10.42
N ILE A 77 -23.27 26.58 -9.35
CA ILE A 77 -22.85 26.22 -7.99
C ILE A 77 -23.46 24.89 -7.58
N GLU A 78 -24.75 24.67 -7.89
CA GLU A 78 -25.43 23.41 -7.63
C GLU A 78 -24.76 22.24 -8.37
N ALA A 79 -24.51 22.40 -9.67
CA ALA A 79 -23.83 21.37 -10.48
C ALA A 79 -22.43 21.03 -9.95
N LEU A 80 -21.62 22.05 -9.61
CA LEU A 80 -20.29 21.84 -9.02
C LEU A 80 -20.36 21.15 -7.65
N THR A 81 -21.40 21.44 -6.86
CA THR A 81 -21.60 20.81 -5.56
C THR A 81 -21.92 19.32 -5.71
N GLU A 82 -22.75 18.96 -6.69
CA GLU A 82 -23.06 17.56 -7.00
C GLU A 82 -21.83 16.79 -7.48
N ASP A 83 -21.05 17.37 -8.40
CA ASP A 83 -19.81 16.76 -8.88
C ASP A 83 -18.79 16.58 -7.77
N TRP A 84 -18.65 17.58 -6.88
CA TRP A 84 -17.78 17.46 -5.71
C TRP A 84 -18.19 16.29 -4.81
N ARG A 85 -19.49 16.11 -4.54
CA ARG A 85 -19.99 14.96 -3.74
C ARG A 85 -19.68 13.62 -4.41
N ARG A 86 -19.84 13.53 -5.74
CA ARG A 86 -19.53 12.31 -6.51
C ARG A 86 -18.04 11.95 -6.39
N VAL A 87 -17.15 12.91 -6.67
CA VAL A 87 -15.71 12.72 -6.60
C VAL A 87 -15.27 12.36 -5.19
N HIS A 88 -15.86 12.96 -4.17
CA HIS A 88 -15.58 12.63 -2.77
C HIS A 88 -15.90 11.16 -2.46
N LEU A 89 -17.08 10.67 -2.86
CA LEU A 89 -17.49 9.29 -2.65
C LEU A 89 -16.61 8.28 -3.41
N GLU A 90 -16.22 8.62 -4.65
CA GLU A 90 -15.27 7.81 -5.42
C GLU A 90 -13.91 7.76 -4.74
N ASN A 91 -13.44 8.87 -4.19
CA ASN A 91 -12.17 8.94 -3.46
C ASN A 91 -12.20 8.06 -2.19
N GLU A 92 -13.29 8.10 -1.42
CA GLU A 92 -13.49 7.23 -0.25
C GLU A 92 -13.48 5.74 -0.64
N THR A 93 -14.13 5.41 -1.76
CA THR A 93 -14.18 4.05 -2.30
C THR A 93 -12.79 3.57 -2.72
N LEU A 94 -12.03 4.40 -3.47
CA LEU A 94 -10.68 4.08 -3.90
C LEU A 94 -9.72 3.96 -2.72
N THR A 95 -9.87 4.81 -1.71
CA THR A 95 -9.06 4.73 -0.47
C THR A 95 -9.30 3.39 0.23
N SER A 96 -10.55 2.95 0.32
CA SER A 96 -10.90 1.64 0.90
C SER A 96 -10.32 0.48 0.10
N GLN A 97 -10.38 0.55 -1.23
CA GLN A 97 -9.76 -0.46 -2.11
C GLN A 97 -8.24 -0.49 -1.98
N MET A 98 -7.59 0.66 -1.90
CA MET A 98 -6.14 0.76 -1.71
C MET A 98 -5.71 0.11 -0.38
N VAL A 99 -6.44 0.37 0.71
CA VAL A 99 -6.18 -0.26 2.02
C VAL A 99 -6.34 -1.78 1.92
N ALA A 100 -7.40 -2.26 1.28
CA ALA A 100 -7.62 -3.70 1.09
C ALA A 100 -6.52 -4.34 0.22
N GLN A 101 -6.07 -3.67 -0.84
CA GLN A 101 -4.96 -4.16 -1.68
C GLN A 101 -3.64 -4.17 -0.92
N ARG A 102 -3.32 -3.13 -0.15
CA ARG A 102 -2.14 -3.10 0.72
C ARG A 102 -2.15 -4.28 1.71
N ALA A 103 -3.29 -4.56 2.33
CA ALA A 103 -3.42 -5.72 3.22
C ALA A 103 -3.19 -7.06 2.48
N ARG A 104 -3.67 -7.20 1.23
CA ARG A 104 -3.40 -8.39 0.41
C ARG A 104 -1.92 -8.55 0.06
N ILE A 105 -1.23 -7.46 -0.27
CA ILE A 105 0.22 -7.48 -0.57
C ILE A 105 0.98 -7.99 0.66
N VAL A 106 0.73 -7.41 1.84
CA VAL A 106 1.38 -7.84 3.09
C VAL A 106 1.11 -9.32 3.39
N ALA A 107 -0.13 -9.79 3.19
CA ALA A 107 -0.46 -11.19 3.40
C ALA A 107 0.31 -12.14 2.45
N LEU A 108 0.46 -11.75 1.18
CA LEU A 108 1.21 -12.51 0.18
C LEU A 108 2.71 -12.55 0.49
N GLU A 109 3.30 -11.42 0.93
CA GLU A 109 4.70 -11.36 1.34
C GLU A 109 4.99 -12.33 2.50
N VAL A 110 4.11 -12.34 3.50
CA VAL A 110 4.25 -13.24 4.65
C VAL A 110 4.14 -14.71 4.22
N GLU A 111 3.23 -15.07 3.31
CA GLU A 111 3.10 -16.44 2.83
C GLU A 111 4.33 -16.87 2.01
N ARG A 112 4.81 -16.00 1.11
CA ARG A 112 6.05 -16.24 0.35
C ARG A 112 7.22 -16.53 1.29
N ASP A 113 7.39 -15.74 2.35
CA ASP A 113 8.47 -15.95 3.30
C ASP A 113 8.30 -17.23 4.13
N ARG A 114 7.06 -17.68 4.38
CA ARG A 114 6.80 -18.99 4.97
C ARG A 114 7.19 -20.11 4.01
N ASP A 115 6.86 -19.99 2.73
CA ASP A 115 7.21 -20.98 1.71
C ASP A 115 8.71 -21.10 1.51
N ILE A 116 9.44 -19.98 1.42
CA ILE A 116 10.90 -19.98 1.34
C ILE A 116 11.51 -20.72 2.54
N ARG A 117 11.04 -20.43 3.77
CA ARG A 117 11.51 -21.12 4.99
C ARG A 117 11.12 -22.60 5.02
N ARG A 118 9.98 -22.98 4.46
CA ARG A 118 9.58 -24.40 4.33
C ARG A 118 10.50 -25.12 3.34
N ALA A 119 10.69 -24.56 2.16
CA ALA A 119 11.54 -25.13 1.11
C ALA A 119 13.00 -25.27 1.56
N SER A 120 13.58 -24.22 2.17
CA SER A 120 14.94 -24.27 2.71
C SER A 120 15.12 -25.39 3.74
N ARG A 121 14.17 -25.55 4.68
CA ARG A 121 14.23 -26.64 5.66
C ARG A 121 14.13 -28.03 5.03
N ILE A 122 13.37 -28.19 3.96
CA ILE A 122 13.29 -29.46 3.24
C ILE A 122 14.64 -29.73 2.57
N ALA A 123 15.17 -28.78 1.80
CA ALA A 123 16.47 -28.93 1.13
C ALA A 123 17.61 -29.26 2.11
N HIS A 124 17.66 -28.60 3.28
CA HIS A 124 18.66 -28.91 4.32
C HIS A 124 18.50 -30.32 4.87
N ARG A 125 17.26 -30.81 5.07
CA ARG A 125 17.01 -32.19 5.52
C ARG A 125 17.44 -33.19 4.46
N ASP A 126 17.17 -32.93 3.19
CA ASP A 126 17.55 -33.82 2.09
C ASP A 126 19.08 -33.93 1.97
N ILE A 127 19.80 -32.81 2.08
CA ILE A 127 21.27 -32.81 2.11
C ILE A 127 21.79 -33.59 3.32
N ALA A 128 21.23 -33.35 4.51
CA ALA A 128 21.63 -34.06 5.73
C ALA A 128 21.33 -35.57 5.65
N ALA A 129 20.26 -35.98 4.96
CA ALA A 129 19.94 -37.38 4.73
C ALA A 129 21.00 -38.05 3.83
N LYS A 130 21.39 -37.41 2.73
CA LYS A 130 22.44 -37.94 1.84
C LYS A 130 23.79 -38.07 2.55
N TYR A 131 24.19 -37.08 3.36
CA TYR A 131 25.41 -37.19 4.16
C TYR A 131 25.33 -38.31 5.20
N ARG A 132 24.16 -38.55 5.79
CA ARG A 132 23.94 -39.67 6.71
C ARG A 132 24.15 -41.01 6.01
N GLU A 133 23.58 -41.19 4.83
CA GLU A 133 23.75 -42.41 4.02
C GLU A 133 25.23 -42.67 3.70
N VAL A 134 25.97 -41.63 3.31
CA VAL A 134 27.42 -41.71 3.08
C VAL A 134 28.16 -42.13 4.35
N LEU A 135 27.82 -41.57 5.50
CA LEU A 135 28.45 -41.92 6.78
C LEU A 135 28.13 -43.36 7.21
N GLU A 136 26.90 -43.82 6.99
CA GLU A 136 26.49 -45.20 7.26
C GLU A 136 27.26 -46.19 6.38
N PHE A 137 27.36 -45.90 5.07
CA PHE A 137 28.17 -46.69 4.15
C PHE A 137 29.65 -46.77 4.56
N LEU A 138 30.25 -45.63 4.97
CA LEU A 138 31.63 -45.59 5.43
C LEU A 138 31.84 -46.39 6.72
N ASN A 139 30.88 -46.35 7.66
CA ASN A 139 30.94 -47.13 8.89
C ASN A 139 30.91 -48.63 8.62
N ASP A 140 30.02 -49.09 7.73
CA ASP A 140 29.91 -50.50 7.36
C ASP A 140 31.20 -51.00 6.68
N ARG A 141 31.77 -50.18 5.79
CA ARG A 141 33.03 -50.49 5.11
C ARG A 141 34.21 -50.51 6.07
N TRP A 142 34.28 -49.58 7.02
CA TRP A 142 35.29 -49.58 8.08
C TRP A 142 35.21 -50.82 8.96
N ALA A 143 33.99 -51.25 9.31
CA ALA A 143 33.78 -52.46 10.07
C ALA A 143 34.25 -53.71 9.30
N SER A 144 34.02 -53.76 7.99
CA SER A 144 34.54 -54.83 7.13
C SER A 144 36.07 -54.79 7.03
N LYS A 145 36.69 -53.62 6.86
CA LYS A 145 38.15 -53.49 6.79
C LYS A 145 38.82 -53.94 8.09
N LYS A 146 38.20 -53.66 9.23
CA LYS A 146 38.68 -54.15 10.54
C LYS A 146 38.70 -55.68 10.61
N LYS A 147 37.73 -56.37 9.99
CA LYS A 147 37.71 -57.83 9.91
C LYS A 147 38.80 -58.35 8.97
N GLU A 148 38.97 -57.73 7.82
CA GLU A 148 40.05 -58.05 6.86
C GLU A 148 41.42 -57.98 7.53
N VAL A 149 41.73 -56.85 8.17
CA VAL A 149 43.00 -56.64 8.88
C VAL A 149 43.16 -57.66 10.02
N SER A 150 42.07 -58.00 10.74
CA SER A 150 42.14 -59.03 11.78
C SER A 150 42.41 -60.43 11.23
N ALA A 151 41.91 -60.76 10.04
CA ALA A 151 42.19 -62.04 9.37
C ALA A 151 43.64 -62.06 8.87
N GLU A 152 44.11 -60.96 8.29
CA GLU A 152 45.47 -60.81 7.79
C GLU A 152 46.51 -60.92 8.91
N ILE A 153 46.27 -60.29 10.07
CA ILE A 153 47.12 -60.43 11.25
C ILE A 153 47.21 -61.89 11.70
N ARG A 154 46.08 -62.62 11.75
CA ARG A 154 46.08 -64.04 12.13
C ARG A 154 46.86 -64.88 11.14
N LEU A 155 46.72 -64.64 9.84
CA LEU A 155 47.49 -65.34 8.82
C LEU A 155 48.99 -65.07 9.01
N GLN A 156 49.39 -63.82 9.22
CA GLN A 156 50.78 -63.44 9.46
C GLN A 156 51.34 -64.13 10.71
N GLU A 157 50.57 -64.21 11.80
CA GLU A 157 50.97 -64.94 13.02
C GLU A 157 51.19 -66.43 12.76
N VAL A 158 50.30 -67.09 12.01
CA VAL A 158 50.44 -68.51 11.66
C VAL A 158 51.65 -68.74 10.77
N THR A 159 51.84 -67.89 9.76
CA THR A 159 52.98 -67.94 8.84
C THR A 159 54.30 -67.81 9.60
N ALA A 160 54.41 -66.79 10.48
CA ALA A 160 55.60 -66.58 11.29
C ALA A 160 55.90 -67.75 12.26
N ASN A 161 54.85 -68.38 12.82
CA ASN A 161 55.01 -69.56 13.65
C ASN A 161 55.49 -70.78 12.84
N ILE A 162 54.99 -70.95 11.60
CA ILE A 162 55.46 -72.01 10.69
C ILE A 162 56.94 -71.79 10.35
N ASP A 163 57.34 -70.56 10.02
CA ASP A 163 58.73 -70.21 9.72
C ASP A 163 59.65 -70.52 10.91
N LEU A 164 59.26 -70.12 12.13
CA LEU A 164 60.01 -70.43 13.34
C LEU A 164 60.13 -71.94 13.59
N LEU A 165 59.04 -72.71 13.37
CA LEU A 165 59.10 -74.17 13.51
C LEU A 165 59.98 -74.83 12.44
N ASN A 166 60.01 -74.29 11.21
CA ASN A 166 60.94 -74.75 10.18
C ASN A 166 62.40 -74.54 10.64
N GLU A 167 62.74 -73.38 11.20
CA GLU A 167 64.08 -73.11 11.75
C GLU A 167 64.45 -74.07 12.89
N LEU A 168 63.51 -74.36 13.81
CA LEU A 168 63.73 -75.30 14.92
C LEU A 168 63.89 -76.74 14.42
N LYS A 169 63.13 -77.13 13.40
CA LYS A 169 63.24 -78.45 12.75
C LYS A 169 64.63 -78.67 12.15
N ASP A 170 65.18 -77.65 11.50
CA ASP A 170 66.54 -77.69 10.95
C ASP A 170 67.61 -77.86 12.05
N GLY A 171 67.30 -77.42 13.28
CA GLY A 171 68.10 -77.68 14.49
C GLY A 171 67.97 -79.09 15.09
N GLY A 172 67.20 -80.00 14.48
CA GLY A 172 67.07 -81.39 14.91
C GLY A 172 65.91 -81.69 15.87
N LEU A 173 65.02 -80.72 16.13
CA LEU A 173 63.79 -80.93 16.92
C LEU A 173 62.70 -81.62 16.09
N THR A 174 61.93 -82.51 16.73
CA THR A 174 60.82 -83.22 16.10
C THR A 174 59.52 -82.42 16.22
N VAL A 175 59.21 -81.62 15.19
CA VAL A 175 58.04 -80.70 15.18
C VAL A 175 57.03 -80.97 14.05
N ASP A 176 57.18 -82.08 13.30
CA ASP A 176 56.41 -82.36 12.08
C ASP A 176 54.89 -82.39 12.26
N ALA A 177 54.40 -82.92 13.38
CA ALA A 177 52.96 -83.01 13.66
C ALA A 177 52.33 -81.61 13.85
N GLU A 178 53.03 -80.73 14.57
CA GLU A 178 52.56 -79.36 14.82
C GLU A 178 52.65 -78.52 13.54
N LEU A 179 53.70 -78.74 12.73
CA LEU A 179 53.87 -78.10 11.44
C LEU A 179 52.74 -78.47 10.46
N ALA A 180 52.34 -79.75 10.43
CA ALA A 180 51.18 -80.19 9.65
C ALA A 180 49.87 -79.54 10.13
N ARG A 181 49.70 -79.40 11.46
CA ARG A 181 48.53 -78.73 12.05
C ARG A 181 48.48 -77.25 11.68
N LEU A 182 49.61 -76.54 11.79
CA LEU A 182 49.68 -75.11 11.45
C LEU A 182 49.49 -74.85 9.95
N LYS A 183 50.01 -75.70 9.07
CA LYS A 183 49.75 -75.60 7.62
C LYS A 183 48.27 -75.74 7.26
N GLY A 184 47.53 -76.59 7.98
CA GLY A 184 46.07 -76.64 7.83
C GLY A 184 45.41 -75.32 8.25
N MET A 185 45.84 -74.78 9.38
CA MET A 185 45.33 -73.51 9.92
C MET A 185 45.72 -72.28 9.09
N GLU A 186 46.87 -72.31 8.43
CA GLU A 186 47.33 -71.32 7.45
C GLU A 186 46.34 -71.24 6.28
N GLY A 187 45.98 -72.39 5.70
CA GLY A 187 44.96 -72.47 4.66
C GLY A 187 43.59 -71.96 5.11
N ASP A 188 43.15 -72.32 6.32
CA ASP A 188 41.90 -71.79 6.89
C ASP A 188 41.96 -70.25 7.06
N CYS A 189 43.13 -69.71 7.43
CA CYS A 189 43.34 -68.27 7.58
C CYS A 189 43.40 -67.54 6.24
N ASP A 190 44.02 -68.13 5.21
CA ASP A 190 44.03 -67.64 3.83
C ASP A 190 42.59 -67.50 3.29
N ASP A 191 41.77 -68.53 3.50
CA ASP A 191 40.36 -68.52 3.10
C ASP A 191 39.58 -67.41 3.83
N LEU A 192 39.86 -67.19 5.12
CA LEU A 192 39.25 -66.10 5.89
C LEU A 192 39.69 -64.71 5.40
N VAL A 193 40.95 -64.55 5.00
CA VAL A 193 41.45 -63.31 4.39
C VAL A 193 40.76 -63.05 3.07
N ALA A 194 40.67 -64.06 2.20
CA ALA A 194 39.98 -63.95 0.92
C ALA A 194 38.50 -63.61 1.09
N LEU A 195 37.82 -64.20 2.08
CA LEU A 195 36.41 -63.91 2.39
C LEU A 195 36.21 -62.50 2.98
N ALA A 196 37.18 -62.01 3.75
CA ALA A 196 37.10 -60.70 4.39
C ALA A 196 37.60 -59.55 3.50
N ALA A 197 38.17 -59.85 2.32
CA ALA A 197 38.74 -58.87 1.42
C ALA A 197 37.72 -57.77 1.05
N VAL A 198 38.06 -56.52 1.35
CA VAL A 198 37.24 -55.35 1.01
C VAL A 198 37.75 -54.72 -0.29
N PRO A 199 36.87 -54.38 -1.26
CA PRO A 199 37.28 -53.70 -2.49
C PRO A 199 37.90 -52.30 -2.25
N ASP A 200 38.62 -51.79 -3.25
CA ASP A 200 39.45 -50.56 -3.17
C ASP A 200 38.69 -49.27 -2.84
N TRP A 201 39.34 -48.39 -2.05
CA TRP A 201 38.85 -47.14 -1.47
C TRP A 201 38.78 -45.96 -2.46
N SER A 202 38.13 -46.15 -3.60
CA SER A 202 37.98 -45.04 -4.54
C SER A 202 36.91 -44.06 -4.07
N ILE A 203 37.32 -42.82 -3.75
CA ILE A 203 36.42 -41.72 -3.35
C ILE A 203 35.40 -41.41 -4.45
N SER A 204 35.71 -41.72 -5.71
CA SER A 204 34.82 -41.59 -6.86
C SER A 204 33.59 -42.51 -6.84
N GLU A 205 33.58 -43.52 -5.97
CA GLU A 205 32.42 -44.41 -5.75
C GLU A 205 31.41 -43.79 -4.76
N LEU A 206 31.80 -42.71 -4.08
CA LEU A 206 30.96 -42.05 -3.08
C LEU A 206 30.09 -41.00 -3.75
N ASP A 207 28.76 -41.19 -3.72
CA ASP A 207 27.78 -40.21 -4.21
C ASP A 207 27.69 -39.01 -3.24
N LEU A 208 28.72 -38.17 -3.28
CA LEU A 208 28.81 -36.99 -2.43
C LEU A 208 27.77 -35.95 -2.87
N PRO A 209 27.00 -35.38 -1.92
CA PRO A 209 26.09 -34.29 -2.23
C PRO A 209 26.87 -33.10 -2.80
N GLN A 210 26.48 -32.63 -3.99
CA GLN A 210 26.97 -31.35 -4.49
C GLN A 210 26.37 -30.23 -3.64
N VAL A 211 27.22 -29.53 -2.90
CA VAL A 211 26.89 -28.27 -2.24
C VAL A 211 27.39 -27.16 -3.15
N SER A 212 26.48 -26.33 -3.66
CA SER A 212 26.86 -25.17 -4.47
C SER A 212 27.41 -24.09 -3.55
N ASP A 213 28.62 -23.59 -3.84
CA ASP A 213 29.31 -22.56 -3.03
C ASP A 213 28.59 -21.21 -3.00
N ASP A 214 27.65 -20.96 -3.92
CA ASP A 214 26.87 -19.71 -4.03
C ASP A 214 25.87 -19.45 -2.87
N SER A 215 25.79 -20.34 -1.87
CA SER A 215 24.85 -20.21 -0.74
C SER A 215 25.42 -19.46 0.48
N VAL A 216 26.68 -19.06 0.46
CA VAL A 216 27.31 -18.29 1.54
C VAL A 216 27.38 -16.81 1.14
N ASP A 217 26.83 -15.96 2.01
CA ASP A 217 26.78 -14.48 1.98
C ASP A 217 25.62 -13.78 1.25
N GLN A 218 24.62 -13.34 2.03
CA GLN A 218 24.01 -11.99 1.96
C GLN A 218 23.34 -11.54 3.29
N VAL A 219 23.83 -12.01 4.45
CA VAL A 219 23.46 -11.43 5.77
C VAL A 219 24.67 -10.64 6.27
N GLY A 220 24.89 -9.47 5.68
CA GLY A 220 26.02 -8.62 6.03
C GLY A 220 25.87 -7.20 5.54
N GLY A 221 25.22 -6.36 6.36
CA GLY A 221 25.46 -4.90 6.35
C GLY A 221 24.53 -4.06 5.46
N SER A 222 23.28 -3.86 5.89
CA SER A 222 22.57 -2.61 5.57
C SER A 222 23.04 -1.53 6.55
N SER A 223 24.19 -0.92 6.26
CA SER A 223 24.63 0.29 6.96
C SER A 223 23.68 1.44 6.63
N VAL A 224 22.85 1.81 7.60
CA VAL A 224 22.13 3.09 7.59
C VAL A 224 23.18 4.19 7.81
N PRO A 225 23.25 5.24 6.98
CA PRO A 225 24.06 6.41 7.30
C PRO A 225 23.31 7.25 8.35
N ASP A 226 23.97 7.45 9.50
CA ASP A 226 23.58 8.44 10.51
C ASP A 226 23.81 9.85 9.95
N ASP A 227 22.73 10.52 9.53
CA ASP A 227 22.76 11.96 9.28
C ASP A 227 22.68 12.71 10.62
N SER A 228 23.81 12.81 11.30
CA SER A 228 24.06 13.82 12.31
C SER A 228 24.50 15.11 11.63
N VAL A 229 23.57 16.05 11.42
CA VAL A 229 23.92 17.45 11.15
C VAL A 229 23.58 18.28 12.38
N SER A 230 24.62 18.58 13.15
CA SER A 230 24.66 19.70 14.08
C SER A 230 25.09 20.95 13.31
N SER A 231 24.20 21.95 13.20
CA SER A 231 24.46 23.40 13.31
C SER A 231 23.16 24.17 13.17
#